data_AF-A0AB34GK73-F1
#
_entry.id   AF-A0AB34GK73-F1
#
_cell.length_a   1.000
_cell.length_b   1.000
_cell.length_c   1.000
_cell.angle_alpha   90.00
_cell.angle_beta   90.00
_cell.angle_gamma   90.00
#
_symmetry.space_group_name_H-M   'P 1'
#
loop_
_entity.id
_entity.type
_entity.pdbx_description
1 polymer ?
#
loop_
_entity_poly.entity_id
_entity_poly.type
_entity_poly.pdbx_seq_one_letter_code
_entity_poly.pdbx_strand_id
1 'polypeptide(L)'
;MNNFSNEEFDCHFSDEGFTAKDILDQKINEVSSSHDKDAFYVADLGDILKKHLRWFKALPRVTPFYALKCSNSRTIVKTLAAIGTGFDCASNTEIQLAQSLGVPPERIFYTNPY
;
A
#
# COMPACT_ATOMS: atom_id res chain seq x y z
N MET A 1 -16.19 11.60 1.79
CA MET A 1 -15.79 10.17 1.71
C MET A 1 -14.69 9.96 2.74
N ASN A 2 -15.03 9.66 4.01
CA ASN A 2 -14.07 9.61 5.12
C ASN A 2 -13.73 8.17 5.58
N ASN A 3 -14.04 7.15 4.77
CA ASN A 3 -14.00 5.75 5.24
C ASN A 3 -12.69 5.00 4.93
N PHE A 4 -11.59 5.68 4.57
CA PHE A 4 -10.32 4.99 4.31
C PHE A 4 -9.47 4.79 5.57
N SER A 5 -9.60 5.70 6.54
CA SER A 5 -8.98 5.65 7.86
C SER A 5 -9.75 4.72 8.79
N ASN A 6 -9.13 3.60 9.17
CA ASN A 6 -9.41 2.92 10.43
C ASN A 6 -8.32 3.36 11.43
N GLU A 7 -8.53 3.19 12.73
CA GLU A 7 -7.59 3.54 13.84
C GLU A 7 -6.17 2.94 13.72
N GLU A 8 -5.91 2.17 12.67
CA GLU A 8 -4.73 1.37 12.47
C GLU A 8 -3.64 2.11 11.66
N PHE A 9 -3.98 3.13 10.84
CA PHE A 9 -3.01 3.87 10.03
C PHE A 9 -3.38 5.34 9.82
N ASP A 10 -2.36 6.20 9.86
CA ASP A 10 -2.47 7.63 9.60
C ASP A 10 -2.32 7.91 8.09
N CYS A 11 -3.42 8.32 7.44
CA CYS A 11 -3.48 8.58 6.01
C CYS A 11 -3.91 10.03 5.76
N HIS A 12 -3.01 10.82 5.17
CA HIS A 12 -3.25 12.23 4.86
C HIS A 12 -3.57 12.41 3.39
N PHE A 13 -4.64 13.14 3.09
CA PHE A 13 -4.86 13.65 1.74
C PHE A 13 -3.92 14.81 1.49
N SER A 14 -3.17 14.76 0.39
CA SER A 14 -2.31 15.87 -0.04
C SER A 14 -3.11 16.88 -0.85
N ASP A 15 -2.90 18.16 -0.58
CA ASP A 15 -3.43 19.24 -1.41
C ASP A 15 -2.83 19.21 -2.82
N GLU A 16 -3.52 19.84 -3.78
CA GLU A 16 -3.02 19.94 -5.15
C GLU A 16 -1.64 20.62 -5.19
N GLY A 17 -0.70 20.00 -5.91
CA GLY A 17 0.67 20.49 -6.04
C GLY A 17 1.63 20.03 -4.92
N PHE A 18 1.12 19.45 -3.83
CA PHE A 18 1.96 18.85 -2.79
C PHE A 18 2.36 17.41 -3.14
N THR A 19 3.61 17.08 -2.86
CA THR A 19 4.18 15.75 -3.07
C THR A 19 4.52 15.09 -1.74
N ALA A 20 4.75 13.77 -1.77
CA ALA A 20 5.26 13.05 -0.60
C ALA A 20 6.60 13.60 -0.07
N LYS A 21 7.41 14.22 -0.94
CA LYS A 21 8.63 14.90 -0.53
C LYS A 21 8.34 16.16 0.28
N ASP A 22 7.34 16.95 -0.12
CA ASP A 22 6.97 18.16 0.61
C ASP A 22 6.44 17.80 2.02
N ILE A 23 5.67 16.71 2.13
CA ILE A 23 5.22 16.17 3.42
C ILE A 23 6.39 15.68 4.29
N LEU A 24 7.40 15.05 3.68
CA LEU A 24 8.61 14.63 4.37
C LEU A 24 9.36 15.85 4.93
N ASP A 25 9.61 16.85 4.08
CA ASP A 25 10.31 18.08 4.46
C ASP A 25 9.54 18.85 5.54
N GLN A 26 8.21 18.90 5.45
CA GLN A 26 7.35 19.49 6.47
C GLN A 26 7.50 18.78 7.83
N LYS A 27 7.37 17.45 7.89
CA LYS A 27 7.50 16.68 9.14
C LYS A 27 8.89 16.84 9.76
N ILE A 28 9.95 16.89 8.95
CA ILE A 28 11.31 17.16 9.44
C ILE A 28 11.41 18.55 10.09
N ASN A 29 10.81 19.56 9.46
CA ASN A 29 10.84 20.93 9.97
C ASN A 29 10.03 21.08 11.28
N GLU A 30 8.90 20.38 11.41
CA GLU A 30 8.06 20.38 12.61
C GLU A 30 8.81 19.88 13.86
N VAL A 31 9.68 18.88 13.70
CA VAL A 31 10.47 18.32 14.81
C VAL A 31 11.89 18.88 14.91
N SER A 32 12.22 19.93 14.13
CA SER A 32 13.59 20.45 14.00
C SER A 32 14.22 20.86 15.34
N SER A 33 13.44 21.48 16.22
CA SER A 33 13.81 21.90 17.57
C SER A 33 13.44 20.90 18.67
N SER A 34 12.81 19.77 18.33
CA SER A 34 12.46 18.71 19.29
C SER A 34 13.64 17.74 19.49
N HIS A 35 13.64 17.00 20.59
CA HIS A 35 14.50 15.84 20.78
C HIS A 35 13.89 14.56 20.19
N ASP A 36 12.60 14.56 19.87
CA ASP A 36 11.87 13.44 19.28
C ASP A 36 12.13 13.36 17.77
N LYS A 37 13.28 12.77 17.40
CA LYS A 37 13.75 12.65 16.01
C LYS A 37 13.84 11.18 15.56
N ASP A 38 12.83 10.40 15.93
CA ASP A 38 12.73 9.01 15.52
C ASP A 38 12.63 8.89 13.99
N ALA A 39 13.16 7.79 13.45
CA ALA A 39 13.04 7.49 12.03
C ALA A 39 11.58 7.22 11.64
N PHE A 40 11.15 7.74 10.49
CA PHE A 40 9.80 7.58 9.99
C PHE A 40 9.77 7.36 8.47
N TYR A 41 8.62 6.92 7.96
CA TYR A 41 8.36 6.77 6.53
C TYR A 41 7.25 7.69 6.06
N VAL A 42 7.36 8.16 4.82
CA VAL A 42 6.25 8.72 4.05
C VAL A 42 6.01 7.79 2.87
N ALA A 43 4.80 7.24 2.78
CA ALA A 43 4.42 6.32 1.71
C ALA A 43 3.35 6.96 0.81
N ASP A 44 3.70 7.23 -0.45
CA ASP A 44 2.76 7.75 -1.45
C ASP A 44 1.87 6.60 -1.99
N LEU A 45 0.64 6.49 -1.50
CA LEU A 45 -0.33 5.53 -2.03
C LEU A 45 -0.78 5.88 -3.46
N GLY A 46 -0.68 7.14 -3.86
CA GLY A 46 -0.93 7.58 -5.24
C GLY A 46 0.10 7.02 -6.22
N ASP A 47 1.33 6.79 -5.78
CA ASP A 47 2.36 6.12 -6.60
C ASP A 47 2.01 4.64 -6.87
N ILE A 48 1.36 3.94 -5.94
CA ILE A 48 0.82 2.59 -6.18
C ILE A 48 -0.23 2.62 -7.30
N LEU A 49 -1.15 3.59 -7.26
CA LEU A 49 -2.16 3.75 -8.30
C LEU A 49 -1.53 4.06 -9.67
N LYS A 50 -0.55 4.98 -9.71
CA LYS A 50 0.20 5.30 -10.95
C LYS A 50 0.87 4.04 -11.52
N LYS A 51 1.49 3.20 -10.68
CA LYS A 51 2.10 1.94 -11.10
C LYS A 51 1.07 0.94 -11.62
N HIS A 52 -0.08 0.84 -10.97
CA HIS A 52 -1.17 -0.02 -11.43
C HIS A 52 -1.71 0.39 -12.81
N LEU A 53 -1.92 1.70 -13.04
CA LEU A 53 -2.31 2.22 -14.36
C LEU A 53 -1.23 1.95 -15.42
N ARG A 54 0.04 2.17 -15.06
CA ARG A 54 1.18 1.86 -15.94
C ARG A 54 1.22 0.37 -16.31
N TRP A 55 0.94 -0.52 -15.35
CA TRP A 55 0.91 -1.96 -15.57
C TRP A 55 -0.09 -2.33 -16.66
N PHE A 56 -1.35 -1.91 -16.53
CA PHE A 56 -2.39 -2.23 -17.52
C PHE A 56 -2.14 -1.60 -18.88
N LYS A 57 -1.50 -0.42 -18.93
CA LYS A 57 -1.08 0.19 -20.20
C LYS A 57 0.03 -0.61 -20.89
N ALA A 58 0.98 -1.15 -20.12
CA ALA A 58 2.14 -1.88 -20.66
C ALA A 58 1.86 -3.36 -20.94
N LEU A 59 1.04 -3.99 -20.10
CA LEU A 59 0.73 -5.43 -20.11
C LEU A 59 -0.79 -5.66 -20.05
N PRO A 60 -1.56 -5.25 -21.08
CA PRO A 60 -3.02 -5.24 -21.04
C PRO A 60 -3.67 -6.63 -20.90
N ARG A 61 -2.91 -7.70 -21.15
CA ARG A 61 -3.37 -9.10 -21.05
C ARG A 61 -2.93 -9.82 -19.78
N VAL A 62 -2.16 -9.15 -18.91
CA VAL A 62 -1.57 -9.76 -17.72
C VAL A 62 -2.19 -9.16 -16.48
N THR A 63 -2.99 -9.95 -15.76
CA THR A 63 -3.54 -9.54 -14.46
C THR A 63 -2.43 -9.58 -13.40
N PRO A 64 -2.14 -8.47 -12.70
CA PRO A 64 -1.10 -8.46 -11.68
C PRO A 64 -1.55 -9.19 -10.41
N PHE A 65 -0.66 -10.00 -9.85
CA PHE A 65 -0.75 -10.56 -8.50
C PHE A 65 0.42 -10.01 -7.68
N TYR A 66 0.13 -9.22 -6.65
CA TYR A 66 1.16 -8.59 -5.82
C TYR A 66 1.77 -9.60 -4.85
N ALA A 67 3.10 -9.72 -4.84
CA ALA A 67 3.82 -10.56 -3.90
C ALA A 67 3.83 -9.95 -2.49
N LEU A 68 3.03 -10.49 -1.58
CA LEU A 68 2.86 -9.97 -0.21
C LEU A 68 4.15 -9.94 0.61
N LYS A 69 5.08 -10.87 0.34
CA LYS A 69 6.40 -10.93 0.97
C LYS A 69 7.25 -9.67 0.78
N CYS A 70 6.97 -8.87 -0.26
CA CYS A 70 7.72 -7.64 -0.53
C CYS A 70 7.39 -6.53 0.48
N SER A 71 6.12 -6.41 0.85
CA SER A 71 5.66 -5.53 1.93
C SER A 71 4.26 -5.96 2.36
N ASN A 72 4.15 -6.40 3.60
CA ASN A 72 2.88 -6.81 4.22
C ASN A 72 2.19 -5.64 4.96
N SER A 73 2.57 -4.39 4.66
CA SER A 73 1.88 -3.22 5.19
C SER A 73 0.40 -3.27 4.80
N ARG A 74 -0.47 -3.34 5.80
CA ARG A 74 -1.92 -3.49 5.59
C ARG A 74 -2.50 -2.37 4.74
N THR A 75 -1.97 -1.15 4.83
CA THR A 75 -2.37 -0.01 3.97
C THR A 75 -2.06 -0.26 2.49
N ILE A 76 -0.89 -0.81 2.18
CA ILE A 76 -0.51 -1.16 0.81
C ILE A 76 -1.43 -2.26 0.29
N VAL A 77 -1.65 -3.31 1.08
CA VAL A 77 -2.51 -4.45 0.71
C VAL A 77 -3.96 -3.98 0.52
N LYS A 78 -4.50 -3.14 1.42
CA LYS A 78 -5.84 -2.55 1.31
C LYS A 78 -5.98 -1.69 0.05
N THR A 79 -4.97 -0.88 -0.26
CA THR A 79 -4.94 -0.06 -1.48
C THR A 79 -4.96 -0.93 -2.74
N LEU A 80 -4.09 -1.93 -2.81
CA LEU A 80 -4.02 -2.87 -3.94
C LEU A 80 -5.28 -3.71 -4.10
N ALA A 81 -5.91 -4.11 -2.97
CA ALA A 81 -7.15 -4.85 -2.94
C ALA A 81 -8.31 -4.02 -3.51
N ALA A 82 -8.42 -2.76 -3.08
CA ALA A 82 -9.44 -1.82 -3.54
C ALA A 82 -9.36 -1.54 -5.05
N ILE A 83 -8.15 -1.49 -5.63
CA ILE A 83 -7.95 -1.31 -7.07
C ILE A 83 -7.97 -2.62 -7.87
N GLY A 84 -8.32 -3.76 -7.26
CA GLY A 84 -8.61 -5.01 -7.96
C GLY A 84 -7.41 -5.92 -8.25
N THR A 85 -6.23 -5.68 -7.66
CA THR A 85 -5.05 -6.54 -7.85
C THR A 85 -5.24 -7.91 -7.19
N GLY A 86 -4.70 -8.99 -7.78
CA GLY A 86 -4.56 -10.27 -7.08
C GLY A 86 -3.41 -10.25 -6.07
N PHE A 87 -3.24 -11.33 -5.33
CA PHE A 87 -2.18 -11.47 -4.32
C PHE A 87 -1.46 -12.81 -4.44
N ASP A 88 -0.15 -12.74 -4.53
CA ASP A 88 0.76 -13.87 -4.40
C ASP A 88 1.15 -14.01 -2.92
N CYS A 89 0.73 -15.13 -2.32
CA CYS A 89 0.99 -15.48 -0.93
C CYS A 89 1.94 -16.67 -0.83
N ALA A 90 2.85 -16.63 0.13
CA ALA A 90 3.79 -17.70 0.46
C ALA A 90 3.54 -18.35 1.84
N SER A 91 2.67 -17.77 2.68
CA SER A 91 2.35 -18.31 4.00
C SER A 91 0.87 -18.17 4.38
N ASN A 92 0.44 -18.95 5.39
CA ASN A 92 -0.91 -18.84 5.96
C ASN A 92 -1.19 -17.44 6.51
N THR A 93 -0.19 -16.78 7.10
CA THR A 93 -0.33 -15.41 7.62
C THR A 93 -0.64 -14.41 6.50
N GLU A 94 -0.02 -14.55 5.33
CA GLU A 94 -0.29 -13.68 4.18
C GLU A 94 -1.67 -13.94 3.57
N ILE A 95 -2.08 -15.20 3.49
CA ILE A 95 -3.45 -15.56 3.06
C ILE A 95 -4.47 -14.93 4.01
N GLN A 96 -4.28 -15.09 5.32
CA GLN A 96 -5.17 -14.51 6.33
C GLN A 96 -5.21 -12.98 6.26
N LEU A 97 -4.06 -12.33 6.03
CA LEU A 97 -4.01 -10.88 5.83
C LEU A 97 -4.87 -10.45 4.63
N ALA A 98 -4.69 -11.06 3.46
CA ALA A 98 -5.47 -10.76 2.27
C ALA A 98 -6.98 -10.99 2.50
N GLN A 99 -7.35 -12.14 3.07
CA GLN A 99 -8.75 -12.46 3.39
C GLN A 99 -9.36 -11.50 4.41
N SER A 100 -8.60 -11.08 5.43
CA SER A 100 -9.06 -10.11 6.43
C SER A 100 -9.41 -8.73 5.84
N LEU A 101 -8.88 -8.44 4.65
CA LEU A 101 -9.14 -7.21 3.89
C LEU A 101 -10.22 -7.42 2.81
N GLY A 102 -10.93 -8.54 2.84
CA GLY A 102 -12.04 -8.85 1.93
C GLY A 102 -11.60 -9.31 0.54
N VAL A 103 -10.33 -9.68 0.35
CA VAL A 103 -9.88 -10.27 -0.92
C VAL A 103 -10.48 -11.66 -1.07
N PRO A 104 -11.22 -11.93 -2.16
CA PRO A 104 -11.86 -13.22 -2.33
C PRO A 104 -10.82 -14.29 -2.79
N PRO A 105 -11.02 -15.58 -2.48
CA PRO A 105 -10.02 -16.62 -2.71
C PRO A 105 -9.53 -16.74 -4.17
N GLU A 106 -10.36 -16.45 -5.16
CA GLU A 106 -10.00 -16.47 -6.59
C GLU A 106 -8.94 -15.43 -6.99
N ARG A 107 -8.72 -14.42 -6.13
CA ARG A 107 -7.67 -13.41 -6.28
C ARG A 107 -6.43 -13.71 -5.43
N ILE A 108 -6.36 -14.87 -4.79
CA ILE A 108 -5.21 -15.30 -3.99
C ILE A 108 -4.55 -16.49 -4.68
N PHE A 109 -3.26 -16.36 -4.99
CA PHE A 109 -2.45 -17.41 -5.57
C PHE A 109 -1.39 -17.82 -4.57
N TYR A 110 -1.41 -19.09 -4.13
CA TYR A 110 -0.40 -19.61 -3.20
C TYR A 110 0.79 -20.13 -3.99
N THR A 111 1.96 -19.50 -3.84
CA THR A 111 3.15 -19.80 -4.66
C THR A 111 4.30 -20.42 -3.88
N ASN A 112 4.12 -20.78 -2.61
CA ASN A 112 5.16 -21.50 -1.89
C ASN A 112 5.19 -22.98 -2.32
N PRO A 113 6.29 -23.46 -2.94
CA PRO A 113 6.37 -24.83 -3.44
C PRO A 113 6.72 -25.87 -2.37
N TYR A 114 7.04 -25.47 -1.14
CA TYR A 114 7.52 -26.34 -0.06
C TYR A 114 6.73 -26.18 1.23
#